data_AF-A0A9E2SAH0-F1
#
_entry.id   AF-A0A9E2SAH0-F1
#
_cell.length_a   1.000
_cell.length_b   1.000
_cell.length_c   1.000
_cell.angle_alpha   90.00
_cell.angle_beta   90.00
_cell.angle_gamma   90.00
#
_symmetry.space_group_name_H-M   'P 1'
#
loop_
_entity.id
_entity.type
_entity.pdbx_description
1 polymer ?
#
loop_
_entity_poly.entity_id
_entity_poly.type
_entity_poly.pdbx_seq_one_letter_code
_entity_poly.pdbx_strand_id
1 'polypeptide(L)'
;MLKQTIALLVVVIAACIFITCKQANGHHTESHVLVSKYARPLTNIHFDYSAERMQRGKYLVNGVLRCFHCHAEADTTKAGWPPMEDRLGSGRLLFKTDSTHLYAPNISPDKETGAGNWTDDMFARALRNGIGHDGRALIAMPWWIYTDLSNEDLASVVVYLRSIPAIKNTIPPRLLSVQEEKALQNEPRDTNVKSVPQPDTSTVLAKGRYLVTIGECEGCHTAWYKRNPGFFGGGNVIANDDTDSVIVSANISPDITGIGAWDDETFIRIMRKGKGGILHHSMPWREFGNISDSDLKAILAALKTLTPVEHRIANGLKPTLCPICGEKHGYGDQNKRKPLVPVAFNANLYPRYVGSYDDPKHDATMIISTKDKKLWISVKELEGSPAMELIPIADDKFKADSFPSAVKFVKNNSGKATALIMYDLTTDTLLRTN
;
A
#
# COMPACT_ATOMS: atom_id res chain seq x y z
N MET A 1 76.20 25.61 10.34
CA MET A 1 75.39 25.14 9.19
C MET A 1 74.67 23.82 9.51
N LEU A 2 73.84 23.78 10.57
CA LEU A 2 73.12 22.56 10.98
C LEU A 2 71.70 22.84 11.51
N LYS A 3 71.10 23.98 11.11
CA LYS A 3 69.71 24.32 11.44
C LYS A 3 68.81 24.57 10.23
N GLN A 4 69.37 24.60 9.01
CA GLN A 4 68.59 24.76 7.77
C GLN A 4 68.28 23.45 7.05
N THR A 5 68.96 22.34 7.38
CA THR A 5 68.75 21.04 6.72
C THR A 5 67.61 20.22 7.34
N ILE A 6 67.21 20.51 8.58
CA ILE A 6 66.11 19.78 9.27
C ILE A 6 64.74 20.34 8.87
N ALA A 7 64.64 21.62 8.52
CA ALA A 7 63.38 22.24 8.11
C ALA A 7 62.88 21.72 6.75
N LEU A 8 63.78 21.36 5.82
CA LEU A 8 63.38 20.82 4.51
C LEU A 8 62.90 19.35 4.59
N LEU A 9 63.41 18.55 5.52
CA LEU A 9 63.02 17.14 5.63
C LEU A 9 61.61 16.97 6.25
N VAL A 10 61.22 17.86 7.16
CA VAL A 10 59.89 17.83 7.80
C VAL A 10 58.79 18.31 6.84
N VAL A 11 59.10 19.25 5.94
CA VAL A 11 58.12 19.73 4.94
C VAL A 11 57.90 18.70 3.83
N VAL A 12 58.91 17.93 3.43
CA VAL A 12 58.74 16.87 2.41
C VAL A 12 58.02 15.64 2.97
N ILE A 13 58.22 15.27 4.24
CA ILE A 13 57.45 14.18 4.88
C ILE A 13 56.00 14.61 5.14
N ALA A 14 55.75 15.87 5.51
CA ALA A 14 54.38 16.39 5.62
C ALA A 14 53.68 16.46 4.25
N ALA A 15 54.39 16.84 3.19
CA ALA A 15 53.84 16.85 1.83
C ALA A 15 53.59 15.43 1.27
N CYS A 16 54.38 14.42 1.68
CA CYS A 16 54.15 13.03 1.27
C CYS A 16 53.05 12.32 2.08
N ILE A 17 52.74 12.75 3.31
CA ILE A 17 51.58 12.25 4.07
C ILE A 17 50.27 12.89 3.58
N PHE A 18 50.33 14.05 2.93
CA PHE A 18 49.17 14.69 2.28
C PHE A 18 48.87 14.21 0.85
N ILE A 19 49.70 13.33 0.25
CA ILE A 19 49.53 12.90 -1.16
C ILE A 19 49.23 11.40 -1.33
N THR A 20 49.15 10.60 -0.25
CA THR A 20 48.73 9.19 -0.35
C THR A 20 47.75 8.78 0.74
N CYS A 21 46.74 9.60 0.99
CA CYS A 21 45.40 9.04 1.13
C CYS A 21 44.71 9.27 -0.21
N LYS A 22 44.85 8.29 -1.12
CA LYS A 22 43.83 8.05 -2.14
C LYS A 22 42.51 8.18 -1.39
N GLN A 23 41.77 9.25 -1.68
CA GLN A 23 40.33 9.21 -1.56
C GLN A 23 39.94 7.88 -2.20
N ALA A 24 39.59 6.91 -1.36
CA ALA A 24 38.66 5.91 -1.81
C ALA A 24 37.54 6.72 -2.46
N ASN A 25 37.26 6.45 -3.75
CA ASN A 25 36.05 6.91 -4.41
C ASN A 25 34.86 6.31 -3.65
N GLY A 26 34.64 6.72 -2.41
CA GLY A 26 33.35 6.67 -1.77
C GLY A 26 32.60 7.81 -2.41
N HIS A 27 31.63 7.48 -3.26
CA HIS A 27 30.56 8.41 -3.58
C HIS A 27 29.96 8.86 -2.24
N HIS A 28 30.43 10.00 -1.72
CA HIS A 28 29.76 10.71 -0.65
C HIS A 28 28.48 11.25 -1.27
N THR A 29 27.44 10.43 -1.24
CA THR A 29 26.10 10.85 -1.61
C THR A 29 25.59 11.77 -0.49
N GLU A 30 25.66 13.08 -0.70
CA GLU A 30 24.96 14.03 0.17
C GLU A 30 23.46 13.75 0.11
N SER A 31 22.83 13.61 1.28
CA SER A 31 21.40 13.36 1.41
C SER A 31 20.62 14.64 1.09
N HIS A 32 20.17 14.79 -0.15
CA HIS A 32 19.34 15.91 -0.61
C HIS A 32 17.84 15.62 -0.45
N VAL A 33 17.37 15.31 0.76
CA VAL A 33 15.94 15.11 1.01
C VAL A 33 15.20 16.42 0.71
N LEU A 34 14.32 16.39 -0.28
CA LEU A 34 13.57 17.57 -0.71
C LEU A 34 12.21 17.67 0.00
N VAL A 35 11.87 18.88 0.46
CA VAL A 35 10.52 19.17 0.95
C VAL A 35 9.54 19.11 -0.21
N SER A 36 8.41 18.41 -0.01
CA SER A 36 7.37 18.29 -1.03
C SER A 36 6.70 19.64 -1.30
N LYS A 37 6.34 19.89 -2.57
CA LYS A 37 5.52 21.06 -2.94
C LYS A 37 4.09 20.98 -2.37
N TYR A 38 3.67 19.80 -1.93
CA TYR A 38 2.35 19.54 -1.35
C TYR A 38 2.42 19.42 0.18
N ALA A 39 3.51 19.86 0.81
CA ALA A 39 3.60 19.93 2.26
C ALA A 39 2.70 21.04 2.80
N ARG A 40 1.44 20.69 3.16
CA ARG A 40 0.53 21.64 3.81
C ARG A 40 1.13 22.18 5.12
N PRO A 41 0.86 23.45 5.50
CA PRO A 41 1.24 23.97 6.80
C PRO A 41 0.73 23.10 7.94
N LEU A 42 1.51 23.06 9.03
CA LEU A 42 1.07 22.43 10.27
C LEU A 42 0.04 23.30 10.98
N THR A 43 -0.88 22.64 11.64
CA THR A 43 -1.92 23.19 12.50
C THR A 43 -1.63 22.81 13.95
N ASN A 44 -2.38 23.41 14.88
CA ASN A 44 -2.23 23.16 16.31
C ASN A 44 -3.20 22.06 16.79
N ILE A 45 -3.54 21.08 15.95
CA ILE A 45 -4.37 19.97 16.43
C ILE A 45 -3.65 19.22 17.55
N HIS A 46 -4.42 18.82 18.54
CA HIS A 46 -3.99 18.00 19.65
C HIS A 46 -5.01 16.88 19.85
N PHE A 47 -4.53 15.66 20.08
CA PHE A 47 -5.38 14.52 20.36
C PHE A 47 -5.31 14.18 21.84
N ASP A 48 -6.41 14.47 22.54
CA ASP A 48 -6.52 14.15 23.96
C ASP A 48 -6.50 12.64 24.20
N TYR A 49 -5.82 12.23 25.26
CA TYR A 49 -5.88 10.88 25.77
C TYR A 49 -7.29 10.54 26.26
N SER A 50 -7.76 9.35 25.92
CA SER A 50 -8.82 8.65 26.64
C SER A 50 -8.47 7.16 26.72
N ALA A 51 -9.08 6.43 27.66
CA ALA A 51 -8.88 4.99 27.77
C ALA A 51 -9.35 4.26 26.50
N GLU A 52 -10.44 4.76 25.89
CA GLU A 52 -11.03 4.22 24.66
C GLU A 52 -10.07 4.43 23.47
N ARG A 53 -9.53 5.64 23.30
CA ARG A 53 -8.51 5.94 22.27
C ARG A 53 -7.26 5.12 22.45
N MET A 54 -6.81 4.97 23.69
CA MET A 54 -5.65 4.15 24.01
C MET A 54 -5.86 2.69 23.59
N GLN A 55 -7.00 2.12 23.97
CA GLN A 55 -7.34 0.73 23.63
C GLN A 55 -7.54 0.55 22.11
N ARG A 56 -8.24 1.48 21.46
CA ARG A 56 -8.48 1.47 20.02
C ARG A 56 -7.17 1.62 19.24
N GLY A 57 -6.31 2.54 19.65
CA GLY A 57 -4.99 2.77 19.06
C GLY A 57 -4.09 1.55 19.18
N LYS A 58 -4.05 0.93 20.37
CA LYS A 58 -3.33 -0.33 20.59
C LYS A 58 -3.79 -1.42 19.64
N TYR A 59 -5.10 -1.55 19.45
CA TYR A 59 -5.70 -2.53 18.55
C TYR A 59 -5.33 -2.28 17.07
N LEU A 60 -5.46 -1.03 16.62
CA LEU A 60 -5.16 -0.64 15.25
C LEU A 60 -3.66 -0.80 14.93
N VAL A 61 -2.79 -0.26 15.77
CA VAL A 61 -1.34 -0.21 15.51
C VAL A 61 -0.71 -1.60 15.52
N ASN A 62 -1.09 -2.46 16.48
CA ASN A 62 -0.52 -3.82 16.61
C ASN A 62 -1.23 -4.86 15.73
N GLY A 63 -2.43 -4.56 15.26
CA GLY A 63 -3.28 -5.49 14.53
C GLY A 63 -3.49 -5.08 13.08
N VAL A 64 -4.34 -4.08 12.87
CA VAL A 64 -4.90 -3.74 11.55
C VAL A 64 -3.87 -3.01 10.68
N LEU A 65 -3.23 -1.96 11.21
CA LEU A 65 -2.32 -1.08 10.49
C LEU A 65 -0.87 -1.58 10.51
N ARG A 66 -0.55 -2.48 11.45
CA ARG A 66 0.74 -3.16 11.54
C ARG A 66 1.93 -2.19 11.54
N CYS A 67 1.84 -1.05 12.24
CA CYS A 67 2.87 0.00 12.11
C CYS A 67 4.27 -0.52 12.47
N PHE A 68 4.38 -1.39 13.47
CA PHE A 68 5.64 -1.98 13.89
C PHE A 68 6.20 -3.02 12.92
N HIS A 69 5.41 -3.48 11.95
CA HIS A 69 5.92 -4.33 10.87
C HIS A 69 7.04 -3.63 10.10
N CYS A 70 6.99 -2.30 9.94
CA CYS A 70 8.05 -1.51 9.31
C CYS A 70 8.85 -0.67 10.31
N HIS A 71 8.22 -0.22 11.40
CA HIS A 71 8.84 0.70 12.37
C HIS A 71 9.52 0.00 13.56
N ALA A 72 9.83 -1.29 13.47
CA ALA A 72 10.62 -2.01 14.46
C ALA A 72 11.54 -3.03 13.76
N GLU A 73 12.64 -3.37 14.42
CA GLU A 73 13.46 -4.53 14.02
C GLU A 73 12.60 -5.81 14.09
N ALA A 74 12.85 -6.74 13.18
CA ALA A 74 12.12 -8.01 13.11
C ALA A 74 12.92 -9.13 13.77
N ASP A 75 12.26 -9.94 14.61
CA ASP A 75 12.85 -11.12 15.22
C ASP A 75 12.84 -12.29 14.21
N THR A 76 13.92 -12.41 13.45
CA THR A 76 14.09 -13.42 12.39
C THR A 76 14.21 -14.84 12.95
N THR A 77 14.38 -15.01 14.26
CA THR A 77 14.43 -16.33 14.92
C THR A 77 13.04 -16.93 15.11
N LYS A 78 11.98 -16.12 15.00
CA LYS A 78 10.59 -16.55 15.18
C LYS A 78 9.87 -16.63 13.83
N ALA A 79 8.96 -17.60 13.72
CA ALA A 79 8.10 -17.73 12.54
C ALA A 79 7.29 -16.46 12.29
N GLY A 80 7.26 -16.02 11.03
CA GLY A 80 6.58 -14.80 10.59
C GLY A 80 7.32 -13.50 10.90
N TRP A 81 8.57 -13.57 11.38
CA TRP A 81 9.45 -12.43 11.65
C TRP A 81 8.74 -11.27 12.38
N PRO A 82 8.13 -11.53 13.55
CA PRO A 82 7.37 -10.52 14.28
C PRO A 82 8.27 -9.33 14.69
N PRO A 83 7.68 -8.15 14.92
CA PRO A 83 8.38 -7.03 15.55
C PRO A 83 9.00 -7.44 16.89
N MET A 84 10.23 -7.01 17.15
CA MET A 84 10.88 -7.16 18.45
C MET A 84 10.15 -6.31 19.50
N GLU A 85 9.66 -6.94 20.57
CA GLU A 85 8.82 -6.29 21.58
C GLU A 85 9.54 -5.15 22.35
N ASP A 86 10.85 -5.24 22.49
CA ASP A 86 11.72 -4.23 23.12
C ASP A 86 12.23 -3.17 22.12
N ARG A 87 11.80 -3.25 20.85
CA ARG A 87 12.19 -2.34 19.75
C ARG A 87 10.99 -1.71 19.04
N LEU A 88 9.79 -1.78 19.62
CA LEU A 88 8.58 -1.26 18.99
C LEU A 88 8.68 0.25 18.71
N GLY A 89 8.54 0.62 17.44
CA GLY A 89 8.59 2.01 17.00
C GLY A 89 10.00 2.57 16.85
N SER A 90 11.07 1.80 17.09
CA SER A 90 12.45 2.30 17.00
C SER A 90 12.94 2.58 15.58
N GLY A 91 12.14 2.24 14.55
CA GLY A 91 12.55 2.31 13.14
C GLY A 91 13.51 1.19 12.76
N ARG A 92 13.70 0.99 11.45
CA ARG A 92 14.67 0.02 10.90
C ARG A 92 15.02 0.32 9.44
N LEU A 93 16.07 -0.34 8.95
CA LEU A 93 16.37 -0.44 7.52
C LEU A 93 15.26 -1.23 6.81
N LEU A 94 14.77 -0.70 5.69
CA LEU A 94 13.80 -1.38 4.81
C LEU A 94 14.48 -1.92 3.56
N PHE A 95 15.34 -1.13 2.93
CA PHE A 95 15.98 -1.47 1.67
C PHE A 95 17.34 -0.80 1.56
N LYS A 96 18.35 -1.53 1.06
CA LYS A 96 19.71 -1.03 0.89
C LYS A 96 20.34 -1.58 -0.39
N THR A 97 20.68 -0.69 -1.31
CA THR A 97 21.57 -0.93 -2.45
C THR A 97 22.65 0.14 -2.48
N ASP A 98 23.60 0.04 -3.41
CA ASP A 98 24.68 1.03 -3.58
C ASP A 98 24.16 2.44 -3.89
N SER A 99 22.96 2.57 -4.47
CA SER A 99 22.38 3.85 -4.91
C SER A 99 21.09 4.24 -4.18
N THR A 100 20.51 3.37 -3.35
CA THR A 100 19.20 3.59 -2.71
C THR A 100 19.19 3.02 -1.30
N HIS A 101 18.93 3.87 -0.31
CA HIS A 101 18.72 3.45 1.07
C HIS A 101 17.36 3.94 1.56
N LEU A 102 16.51 3.05 2.03
CA LEU A 102 15.23 3.40 2.64
C LEU A 102 15.18 2.88 4.07
N TYR A 103 14.75 3.76 4.98
CA TYR A 103 14.57 3.47 6.39
C TYR A 103 13.18 3.91 6.84
N ALA A 104 12.56 3.11 7.71
CA ALA A 104 11.42 3.55 8.49
C ALA A 104 11.93 4.37 9.68
N PRO A 105 11.40 5.59 9.92
CA PRO A 105 11.86 6.43 11.02
C PRO A 105 11.51 5.84 12.38
N ASN A 106 12.27 6.25 13.40
CA ASN A 106 11.93 6.01 14.79
C ASN A 106 10.70 6.87 15.17
N ILE A 107 9.57 6.20 15.40
CA ILE A 107 8.28 6.79 15.79
C ILE A 107 7.99 6.64 17.28
N SER A 108 8.95 6.12 18.07
CA SER A 108 8.82 6.07 19.52
C SER A 108 8.83 7.48 20.13
N PRO A 109 8.33 7.68 21.37
CA PRO A 109 8.33 8.99 22.03
C PRO A 109 9.71 9.52 22.45
N ASP A 110 10.80 8.91 22.01
CA ASP A 110 12.15 9.41 22.27
C ASP A 110 12.32 10.83 21.68
N LYS A 111 12.84 11.75 22.50
CA LYS A 111 12.94 13.17 22.14
C LYS A 111 14.17 13.51 21.30
N GLU A 112 15.19 12.66 21.31
CA GLU A 112 16.44 12.94 20.61
C GLU A 112 16.46 12.33 19.21
N THR A 113 15.97 11.11 19.08
CA THR A 113 16.08 10.29 17.88
C THR A 113 14.73 9.84 17.33
N GLY A 114 13.66 9.98 18.12
CA GLY A 114 12.30 9.55 17.78
C GLY A 114 11.34 10.71 17.53
N ALA A 115 10.05 10.39 17.70
CA ALA A 115 8.92 11.28 17.48
C ALA A 115 8.47 12.05 18.73
N GLY A 116 9.26 12.06 19.80
CA GLY A 116 8.91 12.74 21.06
C GLY A 116 8.63 14.25 20.89
N ASN A 117 9.24 14.88 19.88
CA ASN A 117 9.04 16.29 19.54
C ASN A 117 8.10 16.51 18.34
N TRP A 118 7.55 15.46 17.73
CA TRP A 118 6.60 15.62 16.63
C TRP A 118 5.27 16.11 17.20
N THR A 119 4.62 17.05 16.51
CA THR A 119 3.25 17.45 16.86
C THR A 119 2.25 16.38 16.41
N ASP A 120 1.04 16.40 16.96
CA ASP A 120 -0.01 15.47 16.50
C ASP A 120 -0.35 15.70 15.02
N ASP A 121 -0.24 16.94 14.54
CA ASP A 121 -0.44 17.24 13.12
C ASP A 121 0.67 16.71 12.21
N MET A 122 1.90 16.54 12.71
CA MET A 122 2.95 15.88 11.93
C MET A 122 2.62 14.41 11.68
N PHE A 123 2.09 13.70 12.69
CA PHE A 123 1.58 12.34 12.51
C PHE A 123 0.35 12.31 11.60
N ALA A 124 -0.61 13.21 11.82
CA ALA A 124 -1.82 13.31 11.01
C ALA A 124 -1.49 13.57 9.53
N ARG A 125 -0.56 14.50 9.25
CA ARG A 125 -0.11 14.82 7.91
C ARG A 125 0.65 13.65 7.24
N ALA A 126 1.44 12.90 8.01
CA ALA A 126 2.13 11.72 7.52
C ALA A 126 1.14 10.62 7.09
N LEU A 127 0.16 10.31 7.95
CA LEU A 127 -0.83 9.25 7.71
C LEU A 127 -1.84 9.65 6.63
N ARG A 128 -2.29 10.91 6.63
CA ARG A 128 -3.36 11.39 5.74
C ARG A 128 -2.86 11.80 4.36
N ASN A 129 -1.75 12.53 4.31
CA ASN A 129 -1.30 13.20 3.09
C ASN A 129 0.00 12.58 2.54
N GLY A 130 0.58 11.61 3.23
CA GLY A 130 1.86 11.02 2.85
C GLY A 130 3.02 12.01 2.93
N ILE A 131 2.94 13.01 3.81
CA ILE A 131 4.00 14.02 4.01
C ILE A 131 4.57 13.89 5.41
N GLY A 132 5.88 13.63 5.52
CA GLY A 132 6.59 13.40 6.77
C GLY A 132 6.58 14.58 7.73
N HIS A 133 7.05 14.33 8.95
CA HIS A 133 7.21 15.36 10.00
C HIS A 133 8.11 16.53 9.54
N ASP A 134 9.08 16.24 8.68
CA ASP A 134 10.05 17.16 8.06
C ASP A 134 9.55 17.78 6.74
N GLY A 135 8.34 17.43 6.29
CA GLY A 135 7.74 17.97 5.06
C GLY A 135 8.13 17.23 3.78
N ARG A 136 8.95 16.17 3.84
CA ARG A 136 9.26 15.37 2.65
C ARG A 136 8.09 14.48 2.26
N ALA A 137 7.98 14.15 0.97
CA ALA A 137 7.06 13.12 0.52
C ALA A 137 7.51 11.74 1.01
N LEU A 138 6.58 11.01 1.62
CA LEU A 138 6.81 9.65 2.09
C LEU A 138 6.85 8.67 0.91
N ILE A 139 7.77 7.71 1.02
CA ILE A 139 7.96 6.60 0.10
C ILE A 139 7.81 5.30 0.91
N ALA A 140 7.29 4.24 0.30
CA ALA A 140 7.03 2.91 0.86
C ALA A 140 5.93 2.82 1.95
N MET A 141 5.73 3.85 2.79
CA MET A 141 4.61 3.87 3.74
C MET A 141 3.27 3.96 2.98
N PRO A 142 2.27 3.10 3.27
CA PRO A 142 1.01 3.05 2.52
C PRO A 142 0.02 4.14 2.92
N TRP A 143 0.45 5.39 2.80
CA TRP A 143 -0.32 6.57 3.16
C TRP A 143 -1.62 6.71 2.33
N TRP A 144 -1.62 6.22 1.08
CA TRP A 144 -2.81 6.24 0.21
C TRP A 144 -3.94 5.35 0.74
N ILE A 145 -3.63 4.39 1.63
CA ILE A 145 -4.63 3.62 2.38
C ILE A 145 -5.01 4.34 3.67
N TYR A 146 -4.03 4.87 4.40
CA TYR A 146 -4.27 5.54 5.68
C TYR A 146 -4.99 6.88 5.56
N THR A 147 -5.09 7.44 4.36
CA THR A 147 -5.99 8.58 4.09
C THR A 147 -7.42 8.29 4.55
N ASP A 148 -7.88 7.03 4.45
CA ASP A 148 -9.22 6.56 4.82
C ASP A 148 -9.41 6.27 6.32
N LEU A 149 -8.38 6.45 7.16
CA LEU A 149 -8.56 6.33 8.61
C LEU A 149 -9.63 7.32 9.09
N SER A 150 -10.50 6.96 10.02
CA SER A 150 -11.41 7.97 10.55
C SER A 150 -10.64 8.99 11.40
N ASN A 151 -11.19 10.18 11.64
CA ASN A 151 -10.54 11.15 12.54
C ASN A 151 -10.26 10.55 13.94
N GLU A 152 -11.17 9.76 14.47
CA GLU A 152 -11.02 9.10 15.78
C GLU A 152 -10.00 7.97 15.75
N ASP A 153 -9.94 7.16 14.69
CA ASP A 153 -8.94 6.10 14.56
C ASP A 153 -7.55 6.71 14.35
N LEU A 154 -7.44 7.81 13.60
CA LEU A 154 -6.22 8.60 13.48
C LEU A 154 -5.75 9.13 14.84
N ALA A 155 -6.66 9.75 15.61
CA ALA A 155 -6.36 10.24 16.96
C ALA A 155 -5.92 9.09 17.88
N SER A 156 -6.63 7.96 17.84
CA SER A 156 -6.33 6.76 18.63
C SER A 156 -4.94 6.21 18.32
N VAL A 157 -4.56 6.13 17.04
CA VAL A 157 -3.22 5.71 16.62
C VAL A 157 -2.15 6.62 17.21
N VAL A 158 -2.30 7.93 17.10
CA VAL A 158 -1.32 8.90 17.63
C VAL A 158 -1.23 8.81 19.16
N VAL A 159 -2.36 8.75 19.86
CA VAL A 159 -2.42 8.57 21.32
C VAL A 159 -1.66 7.32 21.75
N TYR A 160 -1.87 6.19 21.06
CA TYR A 160 -1.17 4.95 21.39
C TYR A 160 0.33 5.02 21.08
N LEU A 161 0.73 5.56 19.92
CA LEU A 161 2.16 5.73 19.59
C LEU A 161 2.88 6.63 20.59
N ARG A 162 2.20 7.62 21.19
CA ARG A 162 2.78 8.43 22.29
C ARG A 162 2.98 7.68 23.60
N SER A 163 2.34 6.53 23.78
CA SER A 163 2.36 5.76 25.03
C SER A 163 3.35 4.60 25.05
N ILE A 164 3.88 4.21 23.88
CA ILE A 164 4.88 3.13 23.83
C ILE A 164 6.19 3.60 24.47
N PRO A 165 7.07 2.67 24.89
CA PRO A 165 8.36 3.04 25.45
C PRO A 165 9.18 3.94 24.49
N ALA A 166 9.83 4.96 25.04
CA ALA A 166 10.81 5.75 24.30
C ALA A 166 12.06 4.90 24.05
N ILE A 167 12.47 4.78 22.79
CA ILE A 167 13.63 3.97 22.40
C ILE A 167 14.57 4.85 21.59
N LYS A 168 15.78 5.04 22.11
CA LYS A 168 16.82 5.78 21.42
C LYS A 168 17.39 4.94 20.27
N ASN A 169 17.16 5.39 19.05
CA ASN A 169 17.70 4.77 17.84
C ASN A 169 17.78 5.81 16.72
N THR A 170 18.99 6.21 16.35
CA THR A 170 19.22 7.18 15.27
C THR A 170 19.10 6.48 13.92
N ILE A 171 18.10 6.87 13.14
CA ILE A 171 17.90 6.37 11.78
C ILE A 171 18.55 7.34 10.78
N PRO A 172 19.41 6.87 9.86
CA PRO A 172 19.95 7.71 8.80
C PRO A 172 18.85 8.25 7.88
N PRO A 173 19.05 9.41 7.22
CA PRO A 173 18.14 9.84 6.18
C PRO A 173 18.12 8.84 5.01
N ARG A 174 17.04 8.87 4.23
CA ARG A 174 16.97 8.08 3.00
C ARG A 174 18.05 8.56 2.01
N LEU A 175 18.49 7.64 1.17
CA LEU A 175 19.32 7.94 0.00
C LEU A 175 18.53 7.57 -1.24
N LEU A 176 18.34 8.53 -2.14
CA LEU A 176 17.73 8.37 -3.46
C LEU A 176 18.55 9.17 -4.48
N SER A 177 18.41 8.86 -5.78
CA SER A 177 18.96 9.71 -6.83
C SER A 177 18.31 11.10 -6.83
N VAL A 178 19.01 12.09 -7.38
CA VAL A 178 18.49 13.47 -7.51
C VAL A 178 17.19 13.50 -8.32
N GLN A 179 17.08 12.65 -9.35
CA GLN A 179 15.89 12.53 -10.18
C GLN A 179 14.70 11.97 -9.37
N GLU A 180 14.91 10.92 -8.57
CA GLU A 180 13.87 10.34 -7.72
C GLU A 180 13.42 11.33 -6.62
N GLU A 181 14.35 12.03 -5.97
CA GLU A 181 14.01 13.08 -4.99
C GLU A 181 13.14 14.18 -5.63
N LYS A 182 13.52 14.64 -6.82
CA LYS A 182 12.72 15.63 -7.57
C LYS A 182 11.36 15.07 -7.98
N ALA A 183 11.28 13.81 -8.40
CA ALA A 183 10.00 13.19 -8.74
C ALA A 183 9.08 13.18 -7.51
N LEU A 184 9.56 12.73 -6.35
CA LEU A 184 8.80 12.69 -5.10
C LEU A 184 8.43 14.09 -4.58
N GLN A 185 9.30 15.09 -4.75
CA GLN A 185 8.97 16.47 -4.41
C GLN A 185 7.77 17.00 -5.20
N ASN A 186 7.65 16.59 -6.47
CA ASN A 186 6.62 17.05 -7.41
C ASN A 186 5.41 16.10 -7.52
N GLU A 187 5.47 14.92 -6.90
CA GLU A 187 4.38 13.96 -6.86
C GLU A 187 3.15 14.60 -6.18
N PRO A 188 2.01 14.69 -6.89
CA PRO A 188 0.77 15.20 -6.31
C PRO A 188 0.39 14.48 -5.03
N ARG A 189 0.06 15.24 -3.99
CA ARG A 189 -0.52 14.72 -2.74
C ARG A 189 -1.78 15.48 -2.43
N ASP A 190 -2.84 14.76 -2.06
CA ASP A 190 -4.09 15.41 -1.66
C ASP A 190 -3.87 16.15 -0.33
N THR A 191 -3.83 17.48 -0.40
CA THR A 191 -3.68 18.37 0.75
C THR A 191 -5.01 18.80 1.35
N ASN A 192 -6.13 18.42 0.71
CA ASN A 192 -7.47 18.85 1.06
C ASN A 192 -8.23 17.84 1.92
N VAL A 193 -7.67 16.64 2.17
CA VAL A 193 -8.25 15.68 3.13
C VAL A 193 -8.13 16.21 4.55
N LYS A 194 -9.10 17.03 4.95
CA LYS A 194 -9.14 17.68 6.27
C LYS A 194 -9.77 16.80 7.33
N SER A 195 -10.72 15.96 6.94
CA SER A 195 -11.53 15.17 7.86
C SER A 195 -12.10 13.94 7.16
N VAL A 196 -12.00 12.80 7.82
CA VAL A 196 -12.66 11.56 7.39
C VAL A 196 -13.62 11.15 8.50
N PRO A 197 -14.93 11.02 8.20
CA PRO A 197 -15.93 10.67 9.21
C PRO A 197 -15.67 9.27 9.78
N GLN A 198 -16.29 8.98 10.93
CA GLN A 198 -16.31 7.61 11.41
C GLN A 198 -17.00 6.71 10.38
N PRO A 199 -16.40 5.57 10.00
CA PRO A 199 -17.07 4.59 9.17
C PRO A 199 -18.28 4.04 9.94
N ASP A 200 -19.35 3.75 9.20
CA ASP A 200 -20.40 2.91 9.74
C ASP A 200 -19.83 1.51 10.00
N THR A 201 -19.87 1.07 11.25
CA THR A 201 -19.45 -0.26 11.67
C THR A 201 -20.60 -1.03 12.33
N SER A 202 -21.84 -0.57 12.13
CA SER A 202 -23.07 -1.15 12.71
C SER A 202 -23.38 -2.56 12.19
N THR A 203 -22.93 -2.89 10.98
CA THR A 203 -23.07 -4.22 10.39
C THR A 203 -21.72 -4.92 10.24
N VAL A 204 -21.73 -6.26 10.27
CA VAL A 204 -20.54 -7.10 10.03
C VAL A 204 -19.89 -6.74 8.69
N LEU A 205 -20.69 -6.53 7.65
CA LEU A 205 -20.19 -6.21 6.32
C LEU A 205 -19.53 -4.82 6.28
N ALA A 206 -20.19 -3.79 6.83
CA ALA A 206 -19.65 -2.42 6.84
C ALA A 206 -18.34 -2.35 7.65
N LYS A 207 -18.31 -3.00 8.81
CA LYS A 207 -17.08 -3.13 9.62
C LYS A 207 -15.97 -3.86 8.87
N GLY A 208 -16.30 -4.97 8.21
CA GLY A 208 -15.35 -5.76 7.43
C GLY A 208 -14.72 -4.96 6.29
N ARG A 209 -15.53 -4.19 5.57
CA ARG A 209 -15.09 -3.33 4.47
C ARG A 209 -14.12 -2.27 4.95
N TYR A 210 -14.45 -1.61 6.06
CA TYR A 210 -13.54 -0.66 6.67
C TYR A 210 -12.19 -1.30 7.00
N LEU A 211 -12.19 -2.45 7.67
CA LEU A 211 -10.97 -3.16 8.07
C LEU A 211 -10.15 -3.68 6.88
N VAL A 212 -10.79 -4.16 5.80
CA VAL A 212 -10.10 -4.55 4.55
C VAL A 212 -9.40 -3.36 3.92
N THR A 213 -10.05 -2.19 3.92
CA THR A 213 -9.47 -0.95 3.41
C THR A 213 -8.27 -0.56 4.25
N ILE A 214 -8.46 -0.24 5.53
CA ILE A 214 -7.36 0.30 6.37
C ILE A 214 -6.28 -0.74 6.70
N GLY A 215 -6.58 -2.04 6.54
CA GLY A 215 -5.62 -3.14 6.73
C GLY A 215 -4.66 -3.35 5.54
N GLU A 216 -4.79 -2.56 4.47
CA GLU A 216 -3.93 -2.61 3.28
C GLU A 216 -4.01 -3.96 2.53
N CYS A 217 -5.13 -4.67 2.62
CA CYS A 217 -5.28 -5.97 1.96
C CYS A 217 -5.16 -5.85 0.43
N GLU A 218 -5.75 -4.80 -0.14
CA GLU A 218 -5.68 -4.49 -1.57
C GLU A 218 -4.24 -4.29 -2.04
N GLY A 219 -3.41 -3.65 -1.21
CA GLY A 219 -2.10 -3.22 -1.63
C GLY A 219 -1.17 -4.39 -1.94
N CYS A 220 -1.21 -5.44 -1.12
CA CYS A 220 -0.46 -6.66 -1.41
C CYS A 220 -1.21 -7.59 -2.38
N HIS A 221 -2.53 -7.72 -2.27
CA HIS A 221 -3.29 -8.76 -2.96
C HIS A 221 -3.95 -8.34 -4.28
N THR A 222 -3.68 -7.15 -4.80
CA THR A 222 -4.06 -6.75 -6.15
C THR A 222 -2.79 -6.47 -6.95
N ALA A 223 -2.62 -7.04 -8.14
CA ALA A 223 -1.43 -6.76 -8.96
C ALA A 223 -1.47 -5.33 -9.56
N TRP A 224 -0.43 -4.50 -9.40
CA TRP A 224 -0.50 -3.08 -9.79
C TRP A 224 -0.01 -2.78 -11.21
N TYR A 225 0.69 -3.72 -11.84
CA TYR A 225 1.28 -3.52 -13.17
C TYR A 225 0.30 -3.86 -14.31
N LYS A 226 0.72 -3.60 -15.57
CA LYS A 226 -0.08 -3.77 -16.82
C LYS A 226 -0.78 -5.13 -16.99
N ARG A 227 -0.46 -6.12 -16.16
CA ARG A 227 -1.02 -7.46 -16.13
C ARG A 227 -1.65 -7.70 -14.76
N ASN A 228 -2.89 -7.27 -14.61
CA ASN A 228 -3.68 -7.42 -13.39
C ASN A 228 -4.77 -8.50 -13.59
N PRO A 229 -4.76 -9.61 -12.83
CA PRO A 229 -5.81 -10.64 -12.87
C PRO A 229 -7.19 -10.13 -12.42
N GLY A 230 -7.18 -9.15 -11.53
CA GLY A 230 -8.32 -8.48 -10.93
C GLY A 230 -8.05 -8.06 -9.49
N PHE A 231 -8.89 -7.19 -8.95
CA PHE A 231 -8.77 -6.75 -7.55
C PHE A 231 -8.83 -7.95 -6.61
N PHE A 232 -7.91 -8.00 -5.64
CA PHE A 232 -7.74 -9.11 -4.69
C PHE A 232 -7.38 -10.46 -5.34
N GLY A 233 -7.07 -10.48 -6.64
CA GLY A 233 -6.67 -11.68 -7.39
C GLY A 233 -5.25 -12.16 -7.12
N GLY A 234 -4.46 -11.46 -6.31
CA GLY A 234 -3.03 -11.70 -6.12
C GLY A 234 -2.21 -11.30 -7.34
N GLY A 235 -0.94 -11.70 -7.36
CA GLY A 235 -0.07 -11.50 -8.53
C GLY A 235 1.05 -10.49 -8.35
N ASN A 236 1.19 -9.83 -7.19
CA ASN A 236 2.36 -8.98 -6.92
C ASN A 236 3.55 -9.83 -6.51
N VAL A 237 4.74 -9.48 -7.01
CA VAL A 237 6.00 -10.02 -6.48
C VAL A 237 6.22 -9.47 -5.07
N ILE A 238 6.32 -10.37 -4.11
CA ILE A 238 6.51 -10.06 -2.68
C ILE A 238 7.96 -10.25 -2.26
N ALA A 239 8.62 -11.27 -2.79
CA ALA A 239 10.02 -11.53 -2.55
C ALA A 239 10.63 -12.26 -3.75
N ASN A 240 11.91 -12.03 -3.98
CA ASN A 240 12.74 -12.88 -4.81
C ASN A 240 13.45 -13.85 -3.86
N ASP A 241 13.40 -15.15 -4.12
CA ASP A 241 14.00 -16.16 -3.25
C ASP A 241 15.39 -16.60 -3.71
N ASP A 242 16.04 -15.79 -4.57
CA ASP A 242 17.32 -16.08 -5.23
C ASP A 242 17.33 -17.42 -6.00
N THR A 243 16.15 -17.91 -6.38
CA THR A 243 15.95 -19.03 -7.31
C THR A 243 15.31 -18.58 -8.62
N ASP A 244 15.00 -19.52 -9.53
CA ASP A 244 14.19 -19.25 -10.73
C ASP A 244 12.70 -18.92 -10.41
N SER A 245 12.30 -18.91 -9.12
CA SER A 245 10.96 -18.64 -8.62
C SER A 245 10.87 -17.27 -7.95
N VAL A 246 9.69 -16.65 -8.01
CA VAL A 246 9.36 -15.50 -7.16
C VAL A 246 8.21 -15.87 -6.23
N ILE A 247 8.20 -15.25 -5.06
CA ILE A 247 7.06 -15.34 -4.16
C ILE A 247 6.03 -14.31 -4.60
N VAL A 248 4.82 -14.78 -4.91
CA VAL A 248 3.73 -13.94 -5.41
C VAL A 248 2.61 -13.85 -4.38
N SER A 249 2.00 -12.68 -4.22
CA SER A 249 0.85 -12.50 -3.32
C SER A 249 -0.32 -13.38 -3.73
N ALA A 250 -0.96 -14.03 -2.75
CA ALA A 250 -2.04 -14.98 -3.01
C ALA A 250 -3.31 -14.30 -3.52
N ASN A 251 -4.15 -15.06 -4.23
CA ASN A 251 -5.52 -14.67 -4.56
C ASN A 251 -6.40 -14.75 -3.29
N ILE A 252 -7.01 -13.63 -2.89
CA ILE A 252 -7.95 -13.55 -1.76
C ILE A 252 -9.35 -13.10 -2.17
N SER A 253 -9.66 -13.21 -3.47
CA SER A 253 -11.03 -13.09 -3.96
C SER A 253 -11.88 -14.30 -3.56
N PRO A 254 -13.22 -14.22 -3.65
CA PRO A 254 -14.11 -15.34 -3.33
C PRO A 254 -14.14 -16.46 -4.37
N ASP A 255 -13.26 -16.43 -5.37
CA ASP A 255 -13.10 -17.55 -6.28
C ASP A 255 -12.55 -18.80 -5.56
N ILE A 256 -12.85 -19.99 -6.08
CA ILE A 256 -12.33 -21.26 -5.54
C ILE A 256 -10.81 -21.36 -5.61
N THR A 257 -10.18 -20.63 -6.53
CA THR A 257 -8.72 -20.51 -6.64
C THR A 257 -8.11 -19.51 -5.64
N GLY A 258 -8.96 -18.75 -4.94
CA GLY A 258 -8.61 -17.87 -3.82
C GLY A 258 -9.16 -18.40 -2.50
N ILE A 259 -9.93 -17.56 -1.79
CA ILE A 259 -10.48 -17.90 -0.46
C ILE A 259 -11.94 -18.36 -0.50
N GLY A 260 -12.51 -18.63 -1.68
CA GLY A 260 -13.92 -18.97 -1.86
C GLY A 260 -14.41 -20.15 -1.01
N ALA A 261 -13.56 -21.16 -0.81
CA ALA A 261 -13.86 -22.33 0.03
C ALA A 261 -13.55 -22.15 1.52
N TRP A 262 -12.97 -21.01 1.94
CA TRP A 262 -12.57 -20.84 3.33
C TRP A 262 -13.79 -20.49 4.19
N ASP A 263 -13.96 -21.20 5.30
CA ASP A 263 -14.86 -20.84 6.38
C ASP A 263 -14.17 -19.91 7.40
N ASP A 264 -14.94 -19.44 8.37
CA ASP A 264 -14.44 -18.57 9.44
C ASP A 264 -13.28 -19.22 10.20
N GLU A 265 -13.40 -20.51 10.53
CA GLU A 265 -12.39 -21.25 11.31
C GLU A 265 -11.07 -21.37 10.54
N THR A 266 -11.14 -21.67 9.24
CA THR A 266 -9.97 -21.73 8.37
C THR A 266 -9.30 -20.37 8.24
N PHE A 267 -10.08 -19.31 7.97
CA PHE A 267 -9.53 -17.96 7.84
C PHE A 267 -8.88 -17.52 9.16
N ILE A 268 -9.56 -17.64 10.29
CA ILE A 268 -9.02 -17.29 11.61
C ILE A 268 -7.74 -18.09 11.91
N ARG A 269 -7.75 -19.40 11.68
CA ARG A 269 -6.56 -20.25 11.92
C ARG A 269 -5.36 -19.80 11.10
N ILE A 270 -5.57 -19.42 9.83
CA ILE A 270 -4.50 -18.93 8.96
C ILE A 270 -3.97 -17.59 9.47
N MET A 271 -4.86 -16.64 9.78
CA MET A 271 -4.48 -15.32 10.30
C MET A 271 -3.79 -15.40 11.67
N ARG A 272 -4.06 -16.42 12.49
CA ARG A 272 -3.44 -16.62 13.81
C ARG A 272 -2.12 -17.36 13.78
N LYS A 273 -2.02 -18.38 12.91
CA LYS A 273 -0.91 -19.34 12.95
C LYS A 273 0.04 -19.22 11.76
N GLY A 274 -0.33 -18.46 10.72
CA GLY A 274 0.39 -18.42 9.45
C GLY A 274 0.42 -19.77 8.73
N LYS A 275 -0.46 -20.72 9.10
CA LYS A 275 -0.47 -22.08 8.56
C LYS A 275 -1.66 -22.27 7.63
N GLY A 276 -1.40 -22.12 6.32
CA GLY A 276 -2.41 -22.15 5.25
C GLY A 276 -1.82 -22.42 3.87
N GLY A 277 -0.89 -23.36 3.76
CA GLY A 277 -0.05 -23.55 2.56
C GLY A 277 1.27 -22.77 2.65
N ILE A 278 1.85 -22.38 1.51
CA ILE A 278 3.17 -21.73 1.40
C ILE A 278 3.01 -20.21 1.60
N LEU A 279 2.50 -19.86 2.78
CA LEU A 279 2.30 -18.49 3.22
C LEU A 279 3.67 -17.90 3.61
N HIS A 280 4.14 -16.95 2.82
CA HIS A 280 5.45 -16.34 3.02
C HIS A 280 5.50 -15.47 4.28
N HIS A 281 6.67 -15.34 4.92
CA HIS A 281 6.83 -14.54 6.12
C HIS A 281 6.56 -13.03 5.90
N SER A 282 6.59 -12.56 4.65
CA SER A 282 6.16 -11.20 4.29
C SER A 282 4.66 -10.99 4.43
N MET A 283 3.84 -12.05 4.51
CA MET A 283 2.46 -11.92 4.93
C MET A 283 2.47 -11.72 6.46
N PRO A 284 1.98 -10.59 6.98
CA PRO A 284 2.12 -10.15 8.37
C PRO A 284 1.07 -10.81 9.29
N TRP A 285 0.98 -12.13 9.25
CA TRP A 285 -0.01 -12.88 10.04
C TRP A 285 0.24 -12.74 11.55
N ARG A 286 1.45 -12.37 11.97
CA ARG A 286 1.75 -12.14 13.40
C ARG A 286 1.00 -10.94 13.94
N GLU A 287 0.98 -9.87 13.18
CA GLU A 287 0.29 -8.63 13.52
C GLU A 287 -1.22 -8.81 13.32
N PHE A 288 -1.66 -9.33 12.17
CA PHE A 288 -3.07 -9.62 11.96
C PHE A 288 -3.63 -10.65 12.96
N GLY A 289 -2.75 -11.48 13.54
CA GLY A 289 -3.01 -12.34 14.69
C GLY A 289 -3.52 -11.61 15.94
N ASN A 290 -3.45 -10.29 16.00
CA ASN A 290 -4.01 -9.45 17.07
C ASN A 290 -5.43 -8.90 16.77
N ILE A 291 -5.93 -9.02 15.53
CA ILE A 291 -7.30 -8.60 15.17
C ILE A 291 -8.30 -9.52 15.86
N SER A 292 -9.41 -9.03 16.41
CA SER A 292 -10.39 -9.88 17.11
C SER A 292 -11.05 -10.91 16.18
N ASP A 293 -11.51 -12.04 16.70
CA ASP A 293 -12.19 -13.07 15.89
C ASP A 293 -13.42 -12.51 15.16
N SER A 294 -14.21 -11.64 15.81
CA SER A 294 -15.35 -10.98 15.18
C SER A 294 -14.94 -10.11 13.99
N ASP A 295 -13.79 -9.48 14.07
CA ASP A 295 -13.28 -8.59 13.02
C ASP A 295 -12.63 -9.37 11.89
N LEU A 296 -11.98 -10.49 12.18
CA LEU A 296 -11.52 -11.43 11.14
C LEU A 296 -12.71 -12.01 10.37
N LYS A 297 -13.81 -12.36 11.05
CA LYS A 297 -15.07 -12.77 10.38
C LYS A 297 -15.66 -11.66 9.53
N ALA A 298 -15.64 -10.42 10.04
CA ALA A 298 -16.08 -9.25 9.27
C ALA A 298 -15.24 -9.04 8.01
N ILE A 299 -13.90 -9.13 8.12
CA ILE A 299 -12.97 -9.07 6.99
C ILE A 299 -13.29 -10.15 5.97
N LEU A 300 -13.44 -11.41 6.39
CA LEU A 300 -13.79 -12.51 5.50
C LEU A 300 -15.15 -12.27 4.81
N ALA A 301 -16.16 -11.82 5.55
CA ALA A 301 -17.47 -11.49 5.01
C ALA A 301 -17.37 -10.41 3.93
N ALA A 302 -16.57 -9.36 4.15
CA ALA A 302 -16.33 -8.31 3.17
C ALA A 302 -15.62 -8.84 1.92
N LEU A 303 -14.54 -9.61 2.09
CA LEU A 303 -13.83 -10.24 0.96
C LEU A 303 -14.76 -11.16 0.15
N LYS A 304 -15.67 -11.87 0.81
CA LYS A 304 -16.67 -12.73 0.13
C LYS A 304 -17.69 -11.98 -0.72
N THR A 305 -17.83 -10.66 -0.57
CA THR A 305 -18.69 -9.83 -1.43
C THR A 305 -18.02 -9.34 -2.71
N LEU A 306 -16.71 -9.57 -2.85
CA LEU A 306 -15.94 -9.13 -4.01
C LEU A 306 -16.32 -9.92 -5.27
N THR A 307 -15.94 -9.39 -6.43
CA THR A 307 -16.03 -10.16 -7.69
C THR A 307 -15.01 -11.30 -7.64
N PRO A 308 -15.41 -12.57 -7.86
CA PRO A 308 -14.47 -13.68 -7.95
C PRO A 308 -13.45 -13.46 -9.06
N VAL A 309 -12.17 -13.68 -8.76
CA VAL A 309 -11.06 -13.63 -9.73
C VAL A 309 -10.46 -15.03 -9.81
N GLU A 310 -10.61 -15.70 -10.95
CA GLU A 310 -9.92 -16.97 -11.17
C GLU A 310 -8.44 -16.73 -11.43
N HIS A 311 -7.62 -17.02 -10.42
CA HIS A 311 -6.17 -16.91 -10.51
C HIS A 311 -5.53 -17.86 -9.49
N ARG A 312 -4.92 -18.92 -10.00
CA ARG A 312 -4.24 -19.96 -9.21
C ARG A 312 -2.82 -19.56 -8.95
N ILE A 313 -2.49 -19.39 -7.68
CA ILE A 313 -1.13 -19.13 -7.21
C ILE A 313 -0.77 -20.18 -6.17
N ALA A 314 0.31 -20.90 -6.42
CA ALA A 314 0.89 -21.83 -5.47
C ALA A 314 2.39 -21.55 -5.34
N ASN A 315 2.76 -20.70 -4.39
CA ASN A 315 4.16 -20.47 -4.04
C ASN A 315 4.82 -21.78 -3.63
N GLY A 316 6.12 -21.96 -3.90
CA GLY A 316 6.91 -23.16 -3.53
C GLY A 316 6.63 -24.44 -4.32
N LEU A 317 5.82 -24.37 -5.37
CA LEU A 317 5.86 -25.34 -6.48
C LEU A 317 6.78 -24.83 -7.59
N LYS A 318 7.22 -25.73 -8.48
CA LYS A 318 8.03 -25.34 -9.66
C LYS A 318 7.31 -24.24 -10.45
N PRO A 319 7.94 -23.07 -10.67
CA PRO A 319 7.27 -21.94 -11.25
C PRO A 319 7.12 -22.09 -12.78
N THR A 320 5.98 -21.65 -13.31
CA THR A 320 5.71 -21.51 -14.74
C THR A 320 5.22 -20.10 -15.03
N LEU A 321 5.43 -19.60 -16.26
CA LEU A 321 5.01 -18.25 -16.63
C LEU A 321 3.48 -18.15 -16.66
N CYS A 322 2.92 -17.23 -15.89
CA CYS A 322 1.50 -16.92 -15.91
C CYS A 322 1.18 -15.89 -17.01
N PRO A 323 0.29 -16.21 -17.97
CA PRO A 323 -0.07 -15.26 -19.02
C PRO A 323 -0.99 -14.14 -18.52
N ILE A 324 -1.59 -14.27 -17.33
CA ILE A 324 -2.52 -13.28 -16.77
C ILE A 324 -1.75 -12.16 -16.05
N CYS A 325 -0.94 -12.50 -15.04
CA CYS A 325 -0.16 -11.53 -14.25
C CYS A 325 1.25 -11.27 -14.80
N GLY A 326 1.78 -12.16 -15.64
CA GLY A 326 3.12 -12.02 -16.23
C GLY A 326 4.26 -12.55 -15.35
N GLU A 327 3.96 -13.01 -14.13
CA GLU A 327 4.97 -13.53 -13.21
C GLU A 327 5.17 -15.05 -13.36
N LYS A 328 6.31 -15.55 -12.85
CA LYS A 328 6.59 -16.98 -12.76
C LYS A 328 6.26 -17.50 -11.36
N HIS A 329 5.24 -18.35 -11.25
CA HIS A 329 4.85 -18.98 -9.98
C HIS A 329 4.25 -20.36 -10.24
N GLY A 330 4.06 -21.16 -9.18
CA GLY A 330 3.41 -22.45 -9.30
C GLY A 330 2.00 -22.31 -9.89
N TYR A 331 1.67 -23.22 -10.81
CA TYR A 331 0.46 -23.23 -11.63
C TYR A 331 0.28 -22.02 -12.57
N GLY A 332 1.32 -21.23 -12.83
CA GLY A 332 1.25 -20.06 -13.72
C GLY A 332 0.65 -20.39 -15.10
N ASP A 333 1.13 -21.45 -15.75
CA ASP A 333 0.67 -21.95 -17.05
C ASP A 333 -0.78 -22.50 -17.07
N GLN A 334 -1.36 -22.77 -15.90
CA GLN A 334 -2.76 -23.18 -15.78
C GLN A 334 -3.73 -21.99 -15.78
N ASN A 335 -3.23 -20.78 -15.54
CA ASN A 335 -4.05 -19.58 -15.57
C ASN A 335 -4.35 -19.18 -17.02
N LYS A 336 -5.63 -18.98 -17.33
CA LYS A 336 -6.09 -18.59 -18.66
C LYS A 336 -7.09 -17.45 -18.55
N ARG A 337 -6.95 -16.40 -19.37
CA ARG A 337 -7.99 -15.37 -19.47
C ARG A 337 -9.24 -16.01 -20.07
N LYS A 338 -10.36 -15.94 -19.34
CA LYS A 338 -11.66 -16.32 -19.88
C LYS A 338 -12.12 -15.25 -20.87
N PRO A 339 -12.61 -15.64 -22.06
CA PRO A 339 -13.26 -14.70 -22.96
C PRO A 339 -14.44 -14.02 -22.25
N LEU A 340 -14.59 -12.72 -22.45
CA LEU A 340 -15.77 -12.00 -21.98
C LEU A 340 -16.99 -12.42 -22.80
N VAL A 341 -18.06 -12.81 -22.12
CA VAL A 341 -19.34 -13.16 -22.76
C VAL A 341 -20.27 -11.94 -22.66
N PRO A 342 -20.56 -11.25 -23.78
CA PRO A 342 -21.45 -10.10 -23.76
C PRO A 342 -22.88 -10.51 -23.41
N VAL A 343 -23.55 -9.70 -22.59
CA VAL A 343 -25.01 -9.76 -22.44
C VAL A 343 -25.70 -8.84 -23.44
N ALA A 344 -26.96 -9.13 -23.76
CA ALA A 344 -27.76 -8.26 -24.62
C ALA A 344 -27.88 -6.86 -23.97
N PHE A 345 -27.55 -5.81 -24.73
CA PHE A 345 -27.60 -4.43 -24.27
C PHE A 345 -28.18 -3.52 -25.33
N ASN A 346 -29.06 -2.59 -24.94
CA ASN A 346 -29.64 -1.61 -25.87
C ASN A 346 -28.61 -0.52 -26.20
N ALA A 347 -27.98 -0.63 -27.37
CA ALA A 347 -26.95 0.31 -27.82
C ALA A 347 -27.41 1.78 -27.91
N ASN A 348 -28.72 2.05 -28.01
CA ASN A 348 -29.25 3.43 -27.98
C ASN A 348 -29.05 4.12 -26.62
N LEU A 349 -28.73 3.36 -25.57
CA LEU A 349 -28.44 3.89 -24.24
C LEU A 349 -26.98 4.31 -24.06
N TYR A 350 -26.05 3.91 -24.95
CA TYR A 350 -24.63 4.23 -24.82
C TYR A 350 -24.29 5.72 -24.67
N PRO A 351 -24.97 6.67 -25.34
CA PRO A 351 -24.74 8.10 -25.12
C PRO A 351 -24.91 8.55 -23.66
N ARG A 352 -25.67 7.81 -22.84
CA ARG A 352 -25.87 8.11 -21.41
C ARG A 352 -24.65 7.82 -20.54
N TYR A 353 -23.68 7.07 -21.07
CA TYR A 353 -22.45 6.65 -20.38
C TYR A 353 -21.21 7.42 -20.85
N VAL A 354 -21.32 8.17 -21.95
CA VAL A 354 -20.20 8.97 -22.48
C VAL A 354 -19.90 10.14 -21.53
N GLY A 355 -18.63 10.30 -21.17
CA GLY A 355 -18.21 11.33 -20.23
C GLY A 355 -16.80 11.13 -19.68
N SER A 356 -16.39 12.09 -18.85
CA SER A 356 -15.18 12.03 -18.03
C SER A 356 -15.59 11.69 -16.61
N TYR A 357 -14.90 10.72 -16.01
CA TYR A 357 -15.17 10.24 -14.66
C TYR A 357 -13.87 10.25 -13.87
N ASP A 358 -13.80 11.10 -12.86
CA ASP A 358 -12.63 11.21 -12.00
C ASP A 358 -12.65 10.09 -10.97
N ASP A 359 -11.54 9.38 -10.85
CA ASP A 359 -11.25 8.44 -9.78
C ASP A 359 -10.17 9.07 -8.87
N PRO A 360 -10.58 9.84 -7.85
CA PRO A 360 -9.65 10.53 -6.98
C PRO A 360 -8.81 9.55 -6.13
N LYS A 361 -9.27 8.31 -5.93
CA LYS A 361 -8.53 7.31 -5.16
C LYS A 361 -7.28 6.83 -5.91
N HIS A 362 -7.37 6.75 -7.23
CA HIS A 362 -6.27 6.29 -8.08
C HIS A 362 -5.61 7.41 -8.90
N ASP A 363 -5.95 8.68 -8.62
CA ASP A 363 -5.49 9.86 -9.35
C ASP A 363 -5.61 9.69 -10.87
N ALA A 364 -6.76 9.17 -11.31
CA ALA A 364 -6.99 8.77 -12.69
C ALA A 364 -8.33 9.31 -13.21
N THR A 365 -8.33 9.79 -14.45
CA THR A 365 -9.53 10.24 -15.16
C THR A 365 -9.90 9.22 -16.23
N MET A 366 -11.04 8.56 -16.04
CA MET A 366 -11.59 7.62 -17.01
C MET A 366 -12.42 8.38 -18.05
N ILE A 367 -12.03 8.26 -19.32
CA ILE A 367 -12.77 8.82 -20.45
C ILE A 367 -13.56 7.70 -21.10
N ILE A 368 -14.88 7.81 -21.05
CA ILE A 368 -15.79 6.92 -21.77
C ILE A 368 -16.23 7.60 -23.07
N SER A 369 -15.99 6.91 -24.17
CA SER A 369 -16.36 7.34 -25.51
C SER A 369 -17.21 6.27 -26.21
N THR A 370 -17.77 6.63 -27.35
CA THR A 370 -18.48 5.68 -28.20
C THR A 370 -17.94 5.69 -29.61
N LYS A 371 -17.78 4.50 -30.19
CA LYS A 371 -17.38 4.26 -31.58
C LYS A 371 -18.03 2.98 -32.06
N ASP A 372 -18.56 2.96 -33.27
CA ASP A 372 -19.21 1.79 -33.90
C ASP A 372 -20.32 1.16 -33.05
N LYS A 373 -21.14 1.99 -32.39
CA LYS A 373 -22.17 1.55 -31.43
C LYS A 373 -21.62 0.65 -30.33
N LYS A 374 -20.41 0.93 -29.84
CA LYS A 374 -19.79 0.31 -28.67
C LYS A 374 -19.29 1.38 -27.72
N LEU A 375 -19.09 1.02 -26.46
CA LEU A 375 -18.41 1.88 -25.49
C LEU A 375 -16.93 1.56 -25.44
N TRP A 376 -16.13 2.59 -25.21
CA TRP A 376 -14.69 2.50 -25.11
C TRP A 376 -14.22 3.29 -23.89
N ILE A 377 -13.26 2.74 -23.16
CA ILE A 377 -12.63 3.39 -22.00
C ILE A 377 -11.15 3.68 -22.29
N SER A 378 -10.70 4.88 -21.94
CA SER A 378 -9.29 5.27 -21.90
C SER A 378 -8.98 6.00 -20.60
N VAL A 379 -7.75 5.91 -20.12
CA VAL A 379 -7.28 6.63 -18.93
C VAL A 379 -6.46 7.83 -19.39
N LYS A 380 -6.88 9.04 -19.01
CA LYS A 380 -6.28 10.29 -19.50
C LYS A 380 -4.79 10.41 -19.19
N GLU A 381 -4.39 9.95 -18.01
CA GLU A 381 -3.04 10.06 -17.46
C GLU A 381 -2.08 8.98 -18.03
N LEU A 382 -2.62 7.94 -18.68
CA LEU A 382 -1.83 6.89 -19.31
C LEU A 382 -1.60 7.18 -20.79
N GLU A 383 -0.78 8.20 -21.05
CA GLU A 383 -0.45 8.66 -22.40
C GLU A 383 0.08 7.50 -23.28
N GLY A 384 -0.51 7.31 -24.47
CA GLY A 384 -0.18 6.22 -25.40
C GLY A 384 -0.87 4.87 -25.15
N SER A 385 -1.70 4.73 -24.11
CA SER A 385 -2.49 3.51 -23.90
C SER A 385 -3.70 3.46 -24.85
N PRO A 386 -3.95 2.35 -25.57
CA PRO A 386 -5.09 2.24 -26.46
C PRO A 386 -6.40 2.24 -25.68
N ALA A 387 -7.44 2.85 -26.23
CA ALA A 387 -8.79 2.72 -25.71
C ALA A 387 -9.22 1.24 -25.77
N MET A 388 -9.91 0.78 -24.73
CA MET A 388 -10.38 -0.60 -24.60
C MET A 388 -11.88 -0.67 -24.78
N GLU A 389 -12.39 -1.68 -25.49
CA GLU A 389 -13.83 -1.91 -25.64
C GLU A 389 -14.43 -2.29 -24.28
N LEU A 390 -15.49 -1.58 -23.89
CA LEU A 390 -16.32 -1.92 -22.74
C LEU A 390 -17.44 -2.86 -23.20
N ILE A 391 -17.32 -4.13 -22.80
CA ILE A 391 -18.26 -5.20 -23.11
C ILE A 391 -19.33 -5.25 -21.99
N PRO A 392 -20.63 -5.17 -22.33
CA PRO A 392 -21.69 -5.26 -21.33
C PRO A 392 -21.72 -6.66 -20.71
N ILE A 393 -21.72 -6.73 -19.38
CA ILE A 393 -21.89 -7.98 -18.62
C ILE A 393 -23.12 -7.94 -17.71
N ALA A 394 -23.72 -6.76 -17.50
CA ALA A 394 -25.04 -6.52 -16.91
C ALA A 394 -25.54 -5.10 -17.28
N ASP A 395 -26.77 -4.73 -16.93
CA ASP A 395 -27.42 -3.44 -17.28
C ASP A 395 -26.61 -2.16 -16.94
N ASP A 396 -25.82 -2.21 -15.87
CA ASP A 396 -24.98 -1.10 -15.42
C ASP A 396 -23.52 -1.52 -15.23
N LYS A 397 -23.14 -2.71 -15.69
CA LYS A 397 -21.78 -3.26 -15.56
C LYS A 397 -21.18 -3.61 -16.90
N PHE A 398 -19.96 -3.13 -17.11
CA PHE A 398 -19.16 -3.37 -18.29
C PHE A 398 -17.80 -3.94 -17.89
N LYS A 399 -17.14 -4.65 -18.79
CA LYS A 399 -15.79 -5.18 -18.57
C LYS A 399 -14.97 -5.01 -19.84
N ALA A 400 -13.69 -4.76 -19.68
CA ALA A 400 -12.74 -4.83 -20.78
C ALA A 400 -11.66 -5.87 -20.47
N ASP A 401 -11.11 -6.50 -21.50
CA ASP A 401 -10.19 -7.64 -21.37
C ASP A 401 -8.95 -7.33 -20.52
N SER A 402 -8.47 -6.10 -20.56
CA SER A 402 -7.27 -5.64 -19.82
C SER A 402 -7.59 -4.77 -18.62
N PHE A 403 -8.87 -4.67 -18.23
CA PHE A 403 -9.27 -3.91 -17.05
C PHE A 403 -9.33 -4.81 -15.81
N PRO A 404 -8.82 -4.39 -14.63
CA PRO A 404 -8.76 -5.23 -13.44
C PRO A 404 -10.13 -5.77 -13.00
N SER A 405 -11.16 -4.93 -12.99
CA SER A 405 -12.52 -5.33 -12.57
C SER A 405 -13.58 -4.87 -13.55
N ALA A 406 -14.82 -5.29 -13.31
CA ALA A 406 -15.94 -4.73 -14.03
C ALA A 406 -16.17 -3.29 -13.60
N VAL A 407 -16.41 -2.43 -14.58
CA VAL A 407 -16.81 -1.06 -14.42
C VAL A 407 -18.31 -1.01 -14.16
N LYS A 408 -18.72 -0.43 -13.03
CA LYS A 408 -20.12 -0.15 -12.72
C LYS A 408 -20.40 1.34 -12.88
N PHE A 409 -21.49 1.71 -13.55
CA PHE A 409 -21.90 3.11 -13.67
C PHE A 409 -22.99 3.47 -12.65
N VAL A 410 -22.77 4.55 -11.90
CA VAL A 410 -23.81 5.18 -11.08
C VAL A 410 -24.63 6.09 -11.96
N LYS A 411 -25.95 5.94 -11.94
CA LYS A 411 -26.88 6.70 -12.78
C LYS A 411 -27.75 7.60 -11.92
N ASN A 412 -28.07 8.79 -12.43
CA ASN A 412 -29.08 9.66 -11.84
C ASN A 412 -30.51 9.22 -12.22
N ASN A 413 -31.53 9.95 -11.74
CA ASN A 413 -32.95 9.66 -12.01
C ASN A 413 -33.32 9.68 -13.51
N SER A 414 -32.55 10.36 -14.37
CA SER A 414 -32.77 10.35 -15.82
C SER A 414 -32.04 9.20 -16.54
N GLY A 415 -31.30 8.38 -15.79
CA GLY A 415 -30.52 7.27 -16.29
C GLY A 415 -29.19 7.68 -16.94
N LYS A 416 -28.76 8.95 -16.78
CA LYS A 416 -27.43 9.41 -17.20
C LYS A 416 -26.41 8.96 -16.16
N ALA A 417 -25.29 8.39 -16.62
CA ALA A 417 -24.17 8.05 -15.77
C ALA A 417 -23.53 9.33 -15.20
N THR A 418 -23.25 9.33 -13.90
CA THR A 418 -22.67 10.45 -13.16
C THR A 418 -21.39 10.07 -12.44
N ALA A 419 -21.15 8.79 -12.22
CA ALA A 419 -19.90 8.27 -11.66
C ALA A 419 -19.62 6.87 -12.20
N LEU A 420 -18.37 6.43 -12.02
CA LEU A 420 -17.87 5.14 -12.43
C LEU A 420 -17.18 4.49 -11.23
N ILE A 421 -17.51 3.23 -10.95
CA ILE A 421 -16.94 2.43 -9.86
C ILE A 421 -16.20 1.24 -10.48
N MET A 422 -14.88 1.14 -10.26
CA MET A 422 -14.07 0.06 -10.83
C MET A 422 -14.06 -1.21 -9.97
N TYR A 423 -14.18 -1.06 -8.66
CA TYR A 423 -14.40 -2.14 -7.70
C TYR A 423 -15.11 -1.56 -6.49
N ASP A 424 -15.97 -2.33 -5.86
CA ASP A 424 -16.85 -1.81 -4.83
C ASP A 424 -16.68 -2.57 -3.52
N LEU A 425 -16.02 -1.93 -2.56
CA LEU A 425 -16.09 -2.27 -1.15
C LEU A 425 -17.10 -1.41 -0.39
N THR A 426 -17.79 -0.47 -1.04
CA THR A 426 -18.76 0.45 -0.42
C THR A 426 -20.21 -0.05 -0.61
N THR A 427 -21.12 0.36 0.26
CA THR A 427 -22.48 -0.24 0.41
C THR A 427 -23.49 0.22 -0.62
N ASP A 428 -23.16 1.20 -1.46
CA ASP A 428 -24.19 1.90 -2.24
C ASP A 428 -24.60 1.18 -3.52
N THR A 429 -23.99 0.05 -3.86
CA THR A 429 -24.24 -0.57 -5.17
C THR A 429 -24.58 -2.05 -5.21
N LEU A 430 -24.86 -2.75 -4.12
CA LEU A 430 -25.32 -4.16 -4.20
C LEU A 430 -26.12 -4.65 -2.98
N LEU A 431 -27.23 -3.97 -2.66
CA LEU A 431 -28.35 -4.60 -1.96
C LEU A 431 -29.68 -4.05 -2.50
N ARG A 432 -30.12 -4.58 -3.64
CA ARG A 432 -31.54 -4.77 -3.94
C ARG A 432 -31.70 -6.12 -4.62
N THR A 433 -31.81 -7.15 -3.80
CA THR A 433 -32.62 -8.32 -4.14
C THR A 433 -34.08 -7.89 -4.06
N ASN A 434 -34.80 -8.00 -5.16
CA ASN A 434 -36.12 -8.62 -5.11
C ASN A 434 -36.00 -9.92 -5.90
#